data_AF-A0A539E495-F1
#
_entry.id   AF-A0A539E495-F1
#
_cell.length_a   1.000
_cell.length_b   1.000
_cell.length_c   1.000
_cell.angle_alpha   90.00
_cell.angle_beta   90.00
_cell.angle_gamma   90.00
#
_symmetry.space_group_name_H-M   'P 1'
#
loop_
_entity.id
_entity.type
_entity.pdbx_description
1 polymer ?
#
loop_
_entity_poly.entity_id
_entity_poly.type
_entity_poly.pdbx_seq_one_letter_code
_entity_poly.pdbx_strand_id
1 'polypeptide(L)'
;MTSNRMNSIRFRILMLTTFLLAAACGNPKDKSARPADSSAMAQAPQAPQGGDTTDSGGGARSDSPYELQFIDTMTRHHRDAIQVGQLAAARAQHPELRECGTRMATGNERQVTLMREWRDKWYPGSADAENPRMPRGWHRDGEGSLRPGGAW
;
A
#
# COMPACT_ATOMS: atom_id res chain seq x y z
N MET A 1 22.27 45.96 2.60
CA MET A 1 22.97 44.80 2.02
C MET A 1 21.99 43.62 1.84
N THR A 2 21.23 43.57 0.74
CA THR A 2 20.31 42.44 0.43
C THR A 2 20.24 42.09 -1.06
N SER A 3 21.00 42.76 -1.93
CA SER A 3 20.88 42.60 -3.39
C SER A 3 21.57 41.36 -3.98
N ASN A 4 22.47 40.68 -3.25
CA ASN A 4 23.29 39.61 -3.83
C ASN A 4 22.70 38.19 -3.72
N ARG A 5 21.65 37.97 -2.90
CA ARG A 5 21.04 36.63 -2.72
C ARG A 5 19.95 36.32 -3.76
N MET A 6 19.28 37.33 -4.31
CA MET A 6 18.23 37.15 -5.33
C MET A 6 18.77 36.87 -6.74
N ASN A 7 19.97 37.34 -7.09
CA ASN A 7 20.60 37.02 -8.38
C ASN A 7 21.16 35.59 -8.45
N SER A 8 21.54 34.99 -7.31
CA SER A 8 22.03 33.61 -7.24
C SER A 8 20.89 32.57 -7.45
N ILE A 9 19.69 32.87 -6.95
CA ILE A 9 18.53 31.99 -7.09
C ILE A 9 17.99 32.04 -8.53
N ARG A 10 17.98 33.22 -9.17
CA ARG A 10 17.58 33.38 -10.58
C ARG A 10 18.56 32.69 -11.55
N PHE A 11 19.86 32.69 -11.26
CA PHE A 11 20.87 31.97 -12.07
C PHE A 11 20.75 30.44 -11.97
N ARG A 12 20.35 29.90 -10.81
CA ARG A 12 20.19 28.45 -10.63
C ARG A 12 18.93 27.89 -11.29
N ILE A 13 17.86 28.67 -11.33
CA ILE A 13 16.63 28.29 -12.03
C ILE A 13 16.83 28.31 -13.56
N LEU A 14 17.70 29.18 -14.09
CA LEU A 14 17.97 29.28 -15.53
C LEU A 14 18.97 28.23 -16.07
N MET A 15 19.76 27.57 -15.21
CA MET A 15 20.77 26.57 -15.63
C MET A 15 20.30 25.10 -15.59
N LEU A 16 19.18 24.78 -14.92
CA LEU A 16 18.70 23.38 -14.85
C LEU A 16 17.72 23.00 -15.98
N THR A 17 17.20 23.98 -16.73
CA THR A 17 16.33 23.74 -17.90
C THR A 17 17.09 23.42 -19.19
N THR A 18 18.43 23.44 -19.16
CA THR A 18 19.33 23.19 -20.31
C THR A 18 20.11 21.87 -20.21
N PHE A 19 19.66 20.91 -19.41
CA PHE A 19 20.21 19.54 -19.41
C PHE A 19 19.17 18.53 -19.93
N LEU A 20 18.52 18.89 -21.04
CA LEU A 20 17.59 18.03 -21.76
C LEU A 20 17.99 18.00 -23.25
N LEU A 21 19.19 17.51 -23.55
CA LEU A 21 19.54 17.06 -24.91
C LEU A 21 20.80 16.17 -24.90
N ALA A 22 20.64 14.92 -24.46
CA ALA A 22 21.59 13.86 -24.79
C ALA A 22 20.97 12.99 -25.88
N ALA A 23 21.43 13.20 -27.12
CA ALA A 23 21.18 12.31 -28.23
C ALA A 23 21.87 10.96 -27.97
N ALA A 24 21.10 9.88 -27.98
CA ALA A 24 21.61 8.53 -28.16
C ALA A 24 20.74 7.81 -29.18
N CYS A 25 21.24 7.76 -30.42
CA CYS A 25 20.84 6.76 -31.40
C CYS A 25 21.14 5.36 -30.83
N GLY A 26 20.12 4.51 -30.78
CA GLY A 26 20.26 3.07 -30.58
C GLY A 26 19.27 2.36 -31.50
N ASN A 27 19.77 1.61 -32.46
CA ASN A 27 19.01 0.95 -33.52
C ASN A 27 18.78 -0.53 -33.14
N PRO A 28 17.55 -1.00 -32.86
CA PRO A 28 17.29 -2.43 -32.75
C PRO A 28 16.68 -2.96 -34.05
N LYS A 29 17.52 -3.58 -34.89
CA LYS A 29 17.05 -4.68 -35.72
C LYS A 29 17.00 -5.90 -34.83
N ASP A 30 15.83 -6.26 -34.32
CA ASP A 30 15.55 -7.62 -33.89
C ASP A 30 14.09 -7.94 -34.18
N LYS A 31 13.90 -8.92 -35.07
CA LYS A 31 12.59 -9.46 -35.41
C LYS A 31 12.09 -10.27 -34.21
N SER A 32 11.27 -9.66 -33.36
CA SER A 32 10.49 -10.40 -32.39
C SER A 32 9.20 -10.89 -33.07
N ALA A 33 9.13 -12.19 -33.30
CA ALA A 33 7.93 -12.86 -33.76
C ALA A 33 6.79 -12.65 -32.75
N ARG A 34 5.62 -12.21 -33.24
CA ARG A 34 4.36 -12.21 -32.48
C ARG A 34 4.09 -13.64 -31.97
N PRO A 35 3.78 -13.84 -30.68
CA PRO A 35 3.01 -15.01 -30.30
C PRO A 35 1.58 -14.84 -30.82
N ALA A 36 1.03 -15.92 -31.35
CA ALA A 36 -0.32 -16.01 -31.88
C ALA A 36 -1.36 -15.60 -30.84
N ASP A 37 -2.37 -14.89 -31.31
CA ASP A 37 -3.60 -14.53 -30.62
C ASP A 37 -4.39 -15.80 -30.27
N SER A 38 -4.29 -16.25 -29.02
CA SER A 38 -5.24 -17.24 -28.48
C SER A 38 -6.54 -16.52 -28.09
N SER A 39 -7.26 -16.02 -29.10
CA SER A 39 -8.63 -15.53 -28.94
C SER A 39 -9.59 -16.72 -29.03
N ALA A 40 -9.63 -17.53 -27.97
CA ALA A 40 -10.64 -18.56 -27.77
C ALA A 40 -10.70 -18.96 -26.29
N MET A 41 -11.30 -18.11 -25.46
CA MET A 41 -11.84 -18.53 -24.17
C MET A 41 -13.35 -18.43 -24.27
N ALA A 42 -13.98 -19.59 -24.41
CA ALA A 42 -15.43 -19.74 -24.35
C ALA A 42 -15.95 -19.15 -23.03
N GLN A 43 -16.98 -18.31 -23.10
CA GLN A 43 -17.69 -17.78 -21.93
C GLN A 43 -18.17 -18.95 -21.05
N ALA A 44 -17.66 -19.00 -19.82
CA ALA A 44 -18.29 -19.74 -18.74
C ALA A 44 -19.66 -19.09 -18.40
N PRO A 45 -20.69 -19.87 -18.05
CA PRO A 45 -21.98 -19.30 -17.67
C PRO A 45 -21.83 -18.44 -16.42
N GLN A 46 -22.26 -17.17 -16.52
CA GLN A 46 -22.27 -16.24 -15.42
C GLN A 46 -23.26 -16.71 -14.36
N ALA A 47 -22.79 -16.84 -13.11
CA ALA A 47 -23.65 -16.99 -11.95
C ALA A 47 -24.60 -15.78 -11.86
N PRO A 48 -25.86 -15.96 -11.42
CA PRO A 48 -26.85 -14.89 -11.39
C PRO A 48 -26.37 -13.76 -10.48
N GLN A 49 -26.34 -12.54 -11.02
CA GLN A 49 -26.05 -11.34 -10.24
C GLN A 49 -27.20 -11.11 -9.26
N GLY A 50 -26.99 -11.59 -8.03
CA GLY A 50 -27.87 -11.37 -6.92
C GLY A 50 -27.66 -9.96 -6.35
N GLY A 51 -28.71 -9.16 -6.44
CA GLY A 51 -29.05 -8.18 -5.42
C GLY A 51 -28.42 -6.81 -5.57
N ASP A 52 -29.27 -5.86 -5.92
CA ASP A 52 -29.20 -4.45 -5.54
C ASP A 52 -28.75 -4.35 -4.07
N THR A 53 -27.45 -4.10 -3.85
CA THR A 53 -26.95 -3.77 -2.52
C THR A 53 -27.17 -2.29 -2.33
N THR A 54 -28.38 -1.97 -1.89
CA THR A 54 -28.64 -0.71 -1.18
C THR A 54 -27.52 -0.54 -0.16
N ASP A 55 -26.73 0.52 -0.29
CA ASP A 55 -25.71 0.92 0.68
C ASP A 55 -26.39 1.20 2.03
N SER A 56 -26.58 0.13 2.79
CA SER A 56 -26.94 0.14 4.19
C SER A 56 -25.77 -0.37 5.01
N GLY A 57 -24.55 0.05 4.64
CA GLY A 57 -23.40 -0.10 5.51
C GLY A 57 -23.45 0.99 6.57
N GLY A 58 -24.25 0.83 7.63
CA GLY A 58 -24.37 1.77 8.76
C GLY A 58 -23.13 1.85 9.66
N GLY A 59 -21.94 2.06 9.12
CA GLY A 59 -20.80 2.56 9.89
C GLY A 59 -20.88 4.08 9.91
N ALA A 60 -20.93 4.72 11.08
CA ALA A 60 -20.85 6.18 11.14
C ALA A 60 -19.65 6.64 10.28
N ARG A 61 -19.90 7.43 9.23
CA ARG A 61 -18.82 8.09 8.51
C ARG A 61 -18.24 9.04 9.56
N SER A 62 -17.06 8.74 10.09
CA SER A 62 -16.43 9.69 11.01
C SER A 62 -16.30 11.02 10.27
N ASP A 63 -16.58 12.13 10.92
CA ASP A 63 -16.47 13.48 10.32
C ASP A 63 -15.03 13.84 9.89
N SER A 64 -14.07 12.96 10.17
CA SER A 64 -12.68 13.10 9.79
C SER A 64 -12.45 12.92 8.29
N PRO A 65 -11.41 13.57 7.70
CA PRO A 65 -11.02 13.35 6.32
C PRO A 65 -10.78 11.88 6.00
N TYR A 66 -11.18 11.45 4.79
CA TYR A 66 -11.06 10.04 4.39
C TYR A 66 -9.60 9.56 4.40
N GLU A 67 -8.65 10.40 4.02
CA GLU A 67 -7.23 10.05 3.98
C GLU A 67 -6.66 9.84 5.39
N LEU A 68 -7.08 10.65 6.37
CA LEU A 68 -6.76 10.41 7.79
C LEU A 68 -7.32 9.04 8.22
N GLN A 69 -8.56 8.75 7.84
CA GLN A 69 -9.15 7.47 8.18
C GLN A 69 -8.44 6.28 7.53
N PHE A 70 -8.03 6.44 6.27
CA PHE A 70 -7.25 5.45 5.55
C PHE A 70 -5.90 5.20 6.21
N ILE A 71 -5.17 6.28 6.52
CA ILE A 71 -3.86 6.20 7.18
C ILE A 71 -3.97 5.49 8.53
N ASP A 72 -4.93 5.84 9.36
CA ASP A 72 -5.09 5.26 10.70
C ASP A 72 -5.53 3.80 10.63
N THR A 73 -6.47 3.49 9.74
CA THR A 73 -6.99 2.13 9.59
C THR A 73 -5.92 1.20 8.99
N MET A 74 -5.22 1.63 7.93
CA MET A 74 -4.17 0.83 7.31
C MET A 74 -2.93 0.69 8.18
N THR A 75 -2.60 1.70 8.99
CA THR A 75 -1.52 1.59 9.99
C THR A 75 -1.81 0.49 11.01
N ARG A 76 -3.05 0.34 11.46
CA ARG A 76 -3.45 -0.77 12.33
C ARG A 76 -3.46 -2.10 11.59
N HIS A 77 -4.09 -2.15 10.41
CA HIS A 77 -4.13 -3.37 9.59
C HIS A 77 -2.72 -3.95 9.36
N HIS A 78 -1.76 -3.10 9.00
CA HIS A 78 -0.38 -3.52 8.76
C HIS A 78 0.35 -3.96 10.02
N ARG A 79 0.06 -3.37 11.19
CA ARG A 79 0.62 -3.85 12.47
C ARG A 79 0.20 -5.29 12.76
N ASP A 80 -1.04 -5.64 12.46
CA ASP A 80 -1.52 -7.03 12.63
C ASP A 80 -0.84 -7.96 11.60
N ALA A 81 -0.67 -7.50 10.36
CA ALA A 81 0.07 -8.25 9.34
C ALA A 81 1.55 -8.47 9.71
N ILE A 82 2.20 -7.53 10.40
CA ILE A 82 3.57 -7.69 10.92
C ILE A 82 3.61 -8.86 11.93
N GLN A 83 2.65 -8.90 12.86
CA GLN A 83 2.58 -9.98 13.86
C GLN A 83 2.43 -11.36 13.21
N VAL A 84 1.56 -11.47 12.20
CA VAL A 84 1.35 -12.73 11.45
C VAL A 84 2.62 -13.09 10.66
N GLY A 85 3.26 -12.12 10.00
CA GLY A 85 4.51 -12.34 9.28
C GLY A 85 5.64 -12.84 10.19
N GLN A 86 5.80 -12.24 11.37
CA GLN A 86 6.78 -12.66 12.38
C GLN A 86 6.48 -14.06 12.91
N LEU A 87 5.21 -14.40 13.12
CA LEU A 87 4.81 -15.75 13.52
C LEU A 87 5.18 -16.79 12.47
N ALA A 88 4.86 -16.53 11.19
CA ALA A 88 5.19 -17.43 10.09
C ALA A 88 6.71 -17.60 9.95
N ALA A 89 7.47 -16.50 10.06
CA ALA A 89 8.94 -16.53 10.05
C ALA A 89 9.52 -17.42 11.15
N ALA A 90 8.90 -17.42 12.34
CA ALA A 90 9.36 -18.18 13.49
C ALA A 90 8.91 -19.65 13.50
N ARG A 91 7.67 -19.93 13.07
CA ARG A 91 7.00 -21.23 13.33
C ARG A 91 6.73 -22.08 12.10
N ALA A 92 6.83 -21.54 10.88
CA ALA A 92 6.55 -22.36 9.71
C ALA A 92 7.58 -23.49 9.55
N GLN A 93 7.08 -24.68 9.18
CA GLN A 93 7.90 -25.87 8.94
C GLN A 93 8.67 -25.76 7.62
N HIS A 94 8.01 -25.18 6.62
CA HIS A 94 8.53 -24.98 5.28
C HIS A 94 9.41 -23.73 5.19
N PRO A 95 10.67 -23.81 4.73
CA PRO A 95 11.58 -22.67 4.67
C PRO A 95 11.06 -21.51 3.81
N GLU A 96 10.37 -21.81 2.71
CA GLU A 96 9.75 -20.82 1.82
C GLU A 96 8.68 -19.98 2.54
N LEU A 97 7.94 -20.58 3.47
CA LEU A 97 6.94 -19.87 4.26
C LEU A 97 7.58 -19.00 5.35
N ARG A 98 8.73 -19.41 5.90
CA ARG A 98 9.50 -18.60 6.84
C ARG A 98 10.06 -17.35 6.16
N GLU A 99 10.58 -17.52 4.94
CA GLU A 99 11.06 -16.41 4.13
C GLU A 99 9.91 -15.48 3.76
N CYS A 100 8.78 -16.03 3.32
CA CYS A 100 7.58 -15.26 3.03
C CYS A 100 7.15 -14.41 4.24
N GLY A 101 7.07 -15.02 5.42
CA GLY A 101 6.74 -14.33 6.68
C GLY A 101 7.68 -13.17 7.00
N THR A 102 9.00 -13.40 6.84
CA THR A 102 10.01 -12.35 7.03
C THR A 102 9.78 -11.18 6.07
N ARG A 103 9.61 -11.46 4.77
CA ARG A 103 9.38 -10.40 3.76
C ARG A 103 8.08 -9.64 4.01
N MET A 104 7.02 -10.34 4.42
CA MET A 104 5.76 -9.71 4.78
C MET A 104 5.92 -8.76 5.96
N ALA A 105 6.57 -9.21 7.05
CA ALA A 105 6.80 -8.38 8.22
C ALA A 105 7.60 -7.12 7.86
N THR A 106 8.77 -7.27 7.23
CA THR A 106 9.61 -6.12 6.87
C THR A 106 8.93 -5.20 5.85
N GLY A 107 8.13 -5.75 4.92
CA GLY A 107 7.37 -4.96 3.95
C GLY A 107 6.29 -4.10 4.62
N ASN A 108 5.58 -4.65 5.59
CA ASN A 108 4.55 -3.93 6.33
C ASN A 108 5.15 -2.91 7.32
N GLU A 109 6.30 -3.21 7.94
CA GLU A 109 7.04 -2.24 8.78
C GLU A 109 7.39 -0.98 8.01
N ARG A 110 7.92 -1.11 6.78
CA ARG A 110 8.21 0.05 5.92
C ARG A 110 6.96 0.87 5.62
N GLN A 111 5.84 0.22 5.34
CA GLN A 111 4.57 0.92 5.06
C GLN A 111 4.01 1.62 6.30
N VAL A 112 4.12 1.01 7.49
CA VAL A 112 3.74 1.65 8.76
C VAL A 112 4.58 2.91 9.00
N THR A 113 5.89 2.88 8.73
CA THR A 113 6.75 4.07 8.85
C THR A 113 6.28 5.18 7.92
N LEU A 114 6.05 4.89 6.64
CA LEU A 114 5.56 5.87 5.67
C LEU A 114 4.21 6.47 6.07
N MET A 115 3.26 5.63 6.51
CA MET A 115 1.95 6.10 6.94
C MET A 115 2.02 7.00 8.17
N ARG A 116 2.91 6.70 9.13
CA ARG A 116 3.17 7.59 10.29
C ARG A 116 3.74 8.93 9.85
N GLU A 117 4.73 8.93 8.95
CA GLU A 117 5.29 10.16 8.41
C GLU A 117 4.23 11.02 7.70
N TRP A 118 3.36 10.40 6.91
CA TRP A 118 2.23 11.10 6.28
C TRP A 118 1.22 11.60 7.30
N ARG A 119 0.90 10.80 8.32
CA ARG A 119 -0.02 11.19 9.39
C ARG A 119 0.48 12.45 10.11
N ASP A 120 1.74 12.44 10.52
CA ASP A 120 2.34 13.54 11.27
C ASP A 120 2.46 14.80 10.42
N LYS A 121 2.74 14.63 9.12
CA LYS A 121 2.88 15.76 8.18
C LYS A 121 1.56 16.39 7.79
N TRP A 122 0.51 15.59 7.55
CA TRP A 122 -0.75 16.05 6.98
C TRP A 122 -1.83 16.31 8.02
N TYR A 123 -1.78 15.61 9.15
CA TYR A 123 -2.81 15.66 10.20
C TYR A 123 -2.20 15.81 11.60
N PRO A 124 -1.31 16.80 11.84
CA PRO A 124 -0.70 17.00 13.15
C PRO A 124 -1.77 17.31 14.20
N GLY A 125 -1.76 16.56 15.31
CA GLY A 125 -2.67 16.76 16.43
C GLY A 125 -4.11 16.29 16.20
N SER A 126 -4.42 15.72 15.03
CA SER A 126 -5.73 15.10 14.79
C SER A 126 -5.90 13.83 15.65
N ALA A 127 -7.11 13.68 16.21
CA ALA A 127 -7.51 12.45 16.88
C ALA A 127 -7.50 11.25 15.91
N ASP A 128 -7.35 10.05 16.46
CA ASP A 128 -7.45 8.81 15.68
C ASP A 128 -8.84 8.68 15.04
N ALA A 129 -8.88 8.35 13.76
CA ALA A 129 -10.11 8.30 12.99
C ALA A 129 -10.25 7.00 12.20
N GLU A 130 -10.41 5.86 12.86
CA GLU A 130 -10.59 4.59 12.13
C GLU A 130 -11.91 4.51 11.36
N ASN A 131 -11.86 3.94 10.16
CA ASN A 131 -13.05 3.64 9.39
C ASN A 131 -13.49 2.19 9.62
N PRO A 132 -14.66 1.94 10.22
CA PRO A 132 -15.15 0.58 10.47
C PRO A 132 -15.55 -0.17 9.20
N ARG A 133 -15.70 0.52 8.05
CA ARG A 133 -15.98 -0.10 6.74
C ARG A 133 -14.72 -0.58 6.02
N MET A 134 -13.53 -0.15 6.45
CA MET A 134 -12.27 -0.66 5.89
C MET A 134 -11.85 -1.95 6.62
N PRO A 135 -11.10 -2.85 5.96
CA PRO A 135 -10.57 -4.04 6.61
C PRO A 135 -9.68 -3.68 7.81
N ARG A 136 -10.26 -3.72 9.02
CA ARG A 136 -9.48 -3.71 10.24
C ARG A 136 -8.80 -5.07 10.36
N GLY A 137 -7.58 -5.11 10.91
CA GLY A 137 -6.81 -6.34 10.99
C GLY A 137 -7.50 -7.41 11.86
N TRP A 138 -6.86 -8.55 12.05
CA TRP A 138 -7.47 -9.80 12.53
C TRP A 138 -7.94 -9.77 14.01
N HIS A 139 -7.84 -8.63 14.70
CA HIS A 139 -8.33 -8.47 16.07
C HIS A 139 -9.67 -7.75 16.07
N ARG A 140 -10.75 -8.52 15.93
CA ARG A 140 -12.10 -8.11 16.33
C ARG A 140 -12.44 -8.83 17.62
N ASP A 141 -12.71 -8.06 18.67
CA ASP A 141 -13.71 -8.32 19.71
C ASP A 141 -14.23 -9.77 19.73
N GLY A 142 -13.56 -10.64 20.49
CA GLY A 142 -14.26 -11.75 21.13
C GLY A 142 -14.22 -13.16 20.54
N GLU A 143 -13.54 -13.50 19.44
CA GLU A 143 -13.03 -14.88 19.27
C GLU A 143 -11.91 -14.93 18.24
N GLY A 144 -10.81 -15.63 18.54
CA GLY A 144 -9.70 -15.80 17.59
C GLY A 144 -8.46 -14.97 17.88
N SER A 145 -8.18 -14.66 19.15
CA SER A 145 -6.79 -14.40 19.55
C SER A 145 -5.94 -15.58 19.07
N LEU A 146 -4.83 -15.31 18.37
CA LEU A 146 -3.76 -16.31 18.24
C LEU A 146 -3.34 -16.75 19.64
N ARG A 147 -3.92 -17.84 20.13
CA ARG A 147 -3.55 -18.41 21.42
C ARG A 147 -2.12 -18.94 21.26
N PRO A 148 -1.18 -18.56 22.13
CA PRO A 148 0.09 -19.26 22.19
C PRO A 148 -0.23 -20.71 22.60
N GLY A 149 0.00 -21.67 21.70
CA GLY A 149 -0.27 -23.08 21.95
C GLY A 149 -1.38 -23.72 21.12
N GLY A 150 -2.02 -23.01 20.19
CA GLY A 150 -2.80 -23.66 19.14
C GLY A 150 -1.86 -24.42 18.20
N ALA A 151 -1.92 -25.75 18.22
CA ALA A 151 -1.34 -26.57 17.17
C ALA A 151 -2.00 -26.18 15.84
N TRP A 152 -1.15 -25.98 14.83
CA TRP A 152 -1.57 -25.94 13.44
C TRP A 152 -1.72 -27.38 12.93
#